data_AF-A0AAE0SG67-F1
#
_entry.id   AF-A0AAE0SG67-F1
#
_cell.length_a   1.000
_cell.length_b   1.000
_cell.length_c   1.000
_cell.angle_alpha   90.00
_cell.angle_beta   90.00
_cell.angle_gamma   90.00
#
_symmetry.space_group_name_H-M   'P 1'
#
loop_
_entity.id
_entity.type
_entity.pdbx_description
1 polymer ?
#
loop_
_entity_poly.entity_id
_entity_poly.type
_entity_poly.pdbx_seq_one_letter_code
_entity_poly.pdbx_strand_id
1 'polypeptide(L)'
;MEGTLSHKEVLASKMLARSAKTKTIQHLTAFVLFMTLAVLVTVLALLYTMPKPSQQLMCERLCLPSDPFSQGSEVQCACGSNRLEEYLAQAISMKEKRLIDEEEAKITTGPSPQLMGLLKTLRWNIKPSARVTGKKQSLPRAYDGEMISVREWHEKDDRAFLRYGMEYRHGRLVVPAKGTYFVHSFLDLYETIKNTSSPDDTIPNKRHADNYQLSPSIKHSIYRFNIVNGIEEELLRTEHPREVAQNGYFNIYDSYLSAAVNLEPGDELYVKISDLDLLAHPNSNFFGVSMI
;
A
#
# COMPACT_ATOMS: atom_id res chain seq x y z
N MET A 1 64.56 8.94 8.04
CA MET A 1 63.74 9.82 8.90
C MET A 1 62.41 10.02 8.19
N GLU A 2 61.47 9.10 8.38
CA GLU A 2 60.12 9.22 7.81
C GLU A 2 59.15 9.46 8.97
N GLY A 3 58.56 10.64 8.98
CA GLY A 3 57.63 11.09 10.01
C GLY A 3 56.24 10.53 9.78
N THR A 4 55.76 9.73 10.71
CA THR A 4 54.37 9.27 10.79
C THR A 4 53.47 10.42 11.24
N LEU A 5 52.77 11.02 10.28
CA LEU A 5 51.73 12.03 10.54
C LEU A 5 50.54 11.36 11.25
N SER A 6 50.12 11.94 12.38
CA SER A 6 49.13 11.37 13.29
C SER A 6 47.75 11.28 12.65
N HIS A 7 47.14 10.09 12.68
CA HIS A 7 45.80 9.76 12.19
C HIS A 7 44.68 10.70 12.71
N LYS A 8 44.94 11.45 13.79
CA LYS A 8 44.02 12.47 14.33
C LYS A 8 43.88 13.71 13.43
N GLU A 9 44.93 14.10 12.71
CA GLU A 9 44.89 15.29 11.83
C GLU A 9 44.06 15.05 10.56
N VAL A 10 44.10 13.82 10.04
CA VAL A 10 43.30 13.41 8.86
C VAL A 10 41.81 13.40 9.18
N LEU A 11 41.42 13.05 10.42
CA LEU A 11 40.02 13.01 10.84
C LEU A 11 39.43 14.42 11.03
N ALA A 12 40.20 15.35 11.60
CA ALA A 12 39.79 16.73 11.80
C ALA A 12 39.57 17.48 10.46
N SER A 13 40.44 17.24 9.47
CA SER A 13 40.32 17.77 8.12
C SER A 13 39.02 17.32 7.42
N LYS A 14 38.65 16.04 7.54
CA LYS A 14 37.41 15.51 6.93
C LYS A 14 36.12 16.02 7.58
N MET A 15 36.13 16.35 8.87
CA MET A 15 34.94 16.92 9.54
C MET A 15 34.70 18.38 9.17
N LEU A 16 35.76 19.18 9.02
CA LEU A 16 35.63 20.58 8.58
C LEU A 16 35.12 20.68 7.12
N ALA A 17 35.56 19.78 6.24
CA ALA A 17 35.06 19.72 4.85
C ALA A 17 33.57 19.34 4.75
N ARG A 18 33.04 18.52 5.68
CA ARG A 18 31.61 18.18 5.71
C ARG A 18 30.73 19.33 6.20
N SER A 19 31.23 20.16 7.13
CA SER A 19 30.49 21.31 7.67
C SER A 19 30.32 22.45 6.65
N ALA A 20 31.32 22.67 5.79
CA ALA A 20 31.24 23.69 4.75
C ALA A 20 30.22 23.33 3.65
N LYS A 21 30.08 22.04 3.32
CA LYS A 21 29.22 21.55 2.23
C LYS A 21 27.72 21.66 2.56
N THR A 22 27.33 21.55 3.82
CA THR A 22 25.94 21.68 4.27
C THR A 22 25.43 23.13 4.19
N LYS A 23 26.29 24.13 4.49
CA LYS A 23 25.90 25.54 4.38
C LYS A 23 25.63 25.97 2.93
N THR A 24 26.43 25.49 1.99
CA THR A 24 26.21 25.79 0.56
C THR A 24 24.92 25.21 -0.01
N ILE A 25 24.51 24.03 0.44
CA ILE A 25 23.25 23.39 -0.02
C ILE A 25 22.04 24.16 0.51
N GLN A 26 22.09 24.66 1.75
CA GLN A 26 20.99 25.39 2.37
C GLN A 26 20.74 26.78 1.74
N HIS A 27 21.80 27.45 1.29
CA HIS A 27 21.66 28.70 0.53
C HIS A 27 21.07 28.50 -0.87
N LEU A 28 21.41 27.39 -1.53
CA LEU A 28 20.90 27.08 -2.87
C LEU A 28 19.39 26.78 -2.84
N THR A 29 18.91 26.01 -1.84
CA THR A 29 17.48 25.70 -1.71
C THR A 29 16.65 26.93 -1.36
N ALA A 30 17.15 27.82 -0.50
CA ALA A 30 16.47 29.08 -0.19
C ALA A 30 16.35 29.99 -1.43
N PHE A 31 17.37 30.05 -2.28
CA PHE A 31 17.36 30.85 -3.51
C PHE A 31 16.32 30.34 -4.52
N VAL A 32 16.22 29.03 -4.72
CA VAL A 32 15.24 28.43 -5.65
C VAL A 32 13.80 28.71 -5.19
N LEU A 33 13.51 28.60 -3.89
CA LEU A 33 12.20 28.92 -3.32
C LEU A 33 11.82 30.40 -3.51
N PHE A 34 12.78 31.31 -3.40
CA PHE A 34 12.51 32.73 -3.63
C PHE A 34 12.14 33.02 -5.09
N MET A 35 12.86 32.39 -6.04
CA MET A 35 12.59 32.57 -7.47
C MET A 35 11.22 32.04 -7.87
N THR A 36 10.81 30.87 -7.38
CA THR A 36 9.47 30.31 -7.70
C THR A 36 8.35 31.20 -7.18
N LEU A 37 8.52 31.78 -5.99
CA LEU A 37 7.54 32.67 -5.38
C LEU A 37 7.42 33.99 -6.16
N ALA A 38 8.56 34.54 -6.63
CA ALA A 38 8.57 35.73 -7.48
C ALA A 38 7.81 35.49 -8.80
N VAL A 39 8.04 34.35 -9.47
CA VAL A 39 7.33 34.00 -10.71
C VAL A 39 5.82 33.89 -10.48
N LEU A 40 5.40 33.23 -9.41
CA LEU A 40 3.99 33.08 -9.08
C LEU A 40 3.28 34.43 -8.89
N VAL A 41 3.92 35.35 -8.16
CA VAL A 41 3.38 36.70 -7.93
C VAL A 41 3.25 37.48 -9.24
N THR A 42 4.24 37.41 -10.14
CA THR A 42 4.13 38.05 -11.46
C THR A 42 3.00 37.51 -12.32
N VAL A 43 2.76 36.19 -12.31
CA VAL A 43 1.66 35.58 -13.08
C VAL A 43 0.30 36.03 -12.53
N LEU A 44 0.15 36.06 -11.20
CA LEU A 44 -1.08 36.52 -10.57
C LEU A 44 -1.35 38.02 -10.84
N ALA A 45 -0.31 38.85 -10.83
CA ALA A 45 -0.44 40.26 -11.20
C ALA A 45 -0.91 40.43 -12.65
N LEU A 46 -0.33 39.65 -13.59
CA LEU A 46 -0.72 39.67 -15.00
C LEU A 46 -2.20 39.28 -15.19
N LEU A 47 -2.65 38.20 -14.53
CA LEU A 47 -4.04 37.76 -14.58
C LEU A 47 -5.01 38.80 -14.03
N TYR A 48 -4.61 39.53 -12.99
CA TYR A 48 -5.43 40.58 -12.39
C TYR A 48 -5.57 41.83 -13.28
N THR A 49 -4.55 42.10 -14.10
CA THR A 49 -4.55 43.26 -15.01
C THR A 49 -5.28 43.05 -16.34
N MET A 50 -5.77 41.83 -16.62
CA MET A 50 -6.50 41.59 -17.87
C MET A 50 -7.90 42.25 -17.83
N PRO A 51 -8.24 43.13 -18.78
CA PRO A 51 -9.56 43.74 -18.85
C PRO A 51 -10.61 42.68 -19.16
N LYS A 52 -11.72 42.70 -18.41
CA LYS A 52 -12.85 41.80 -18.66
C LYS A 52 -13.42 42.09 -20.05
N PRO A 53 -13.63 41.06 -20.90
CA PRO A 53 -14.17 41.26 -22.23
C PRO A 53 -15.59 41.85 -22.12
N SER A 54 -15.81 42.98 -22.79
CA SER A 54 -17.08 43.70 -22.81
C SER A 54 -18.15 42.88 -23.54
N GLN A 55 -19.19 42.49 -22.82
CA GLN A 55 -20.39 41.86 -23.37
C GLN A 55 -21.21 42.89 -24.16
N GLN A 56 -20.87 43.09 -25.43
CA GLN A 56 -21.81 43.64 -26.42
C GLN A 56 -21.73 42.76 -27.67
N LEU A 57 -22.35 41.58 -27.59
CA LEU A 57 -22.68 40.83 -28.79
C LEU A 57 -24.12 41.17 -29.21
N MET A 58 -24.21 41.73 -30.42
CA MET A 58 -25.42 41.79 -31.24
C MET A 58 -26.18 40.46 -31.13
N CYS A 59 -27.48 40.52 -30.83
CA CYS A 59 -28.34 39.34 -30.80
C CYS A 59 -28.50 38.79 -32.22
N GLU A 60 -27.56 37.94 -32.63
CA GLU A 60 -27.70 37.10 -33.81
C GLU A 60 -28.73 36.01 -33.46
N ARG A 61 -29.82 35.93 -34.23
CA ARG A 61 -30.90 34.97 -33.97
C ARG A 61 -30.39 33.58 -34.29
N LEU A 62 -30.30 32.74 -33.26
CA LEU A 62 -29.96 31.33 -33.39
C LEU A 62 -31.25 30.51 -33.41
N CYS A 63 -31.38 29.63 -34.40
CA CYS A 63 -32.49 28.71 -34.55
C CYS A 63 -32.01 27.31 -34.20
N LEU A 64 -32.61 26.71 -33.17
CA LEU A 64 -32.28 25.35 -32.73
C LEU A 64 -33.57 24.52 -32.64
N PRO A 65 -33.49 23.21 -32.94
CA PRO A 65 -34.62 22.30 -32.73
C PRO A 65 -35.04 22.29 -31.25
N SER A 66 -36.34 22.15 -30.99
CA SER A 66 -36.87 22.16 -29.62
C SER A 66 -36.47 20.92 -28.80
N ASP A 67 -36.12 19.82 -29.50
CA ASP A 67 -35.58 18.60 -28.90
C ASP A 67 -34.28 18.21 -29.63
N PRO A 68 -33.13 18.12 -28.94
CA PRO A 68 -31.84 17.76 -29.54
C PRO A 68 -31.76 16.36 -30.15
N PHE A 69 -32.67 15.45 -29.79
CA PHE A 69 -32.54 14.02 -30.10
C PHE A 69 -33.71 13.47 -30.92
N SER A 70 -34.72 14.28 -31.18
CA SER A 70 -35.86 13.93 -32.02
C SER A 70 -35.60 14.31 -33.48
N GLN A 71 -35.62 13.33 -34.38
CA GLN A 71 -35.66 13.60 -35.82
C GLN A 71 -37.06 14.13 -36.17
N GLY A 72 -37.16 15.45 -36.39
CA GLY A 72 -38.38 16.13 -36.82
C GLY A 72 -38.98 17.10 -35.80
N SER A 73 -38.24 17.48 -34.74
CA SER A 73 -38.72 18.47 -33.77
C SER A 73 -38.85 19.86 -34.37
N GLU A 74 -39.83 20.62 -33.88
CA GLU A 74 -40.12 21.99 -34.31
C GLU A 74 -38.90 22.89 -34.06
N VAL A 75 -38.44 23.62 -35.10
CA VAL A 75 -37.30 24.52 -34.99
C VAL A 75 -37.80 25.87 -34.46
N GLN A 76 -37.19 26.33 -33.38
CA GLN A 76 -37.54 27.59 -32.76
C GLN A 76 -36.31 28.51 -32.76
N CYS A 77 -36.52 29.83 -32.87
CA CYS A 77 -35.45 30.83 -32.99
C CYS A 77 -35.51 31.88 -31.89
N ALA A 78 -34.39 32.22 -31.25
CA ALA A 78 -34.28 33.33 -30.29
C ALA A 78 -32.84 33.90 -30.26
N CYS A 79 -32.56 34.85 -29.36
CA CYS A 79 -31.22 35.44 -29.24
C CYS A 79 -30.16 34.39 -28.88
N GLY A 80 -29.07 34.38 -29.64
CA GLY A 80 -28.13 33.26 -29.71
C GLY A 80 -27.43 32.87 -28.40
N SER A 81 -27.11 33.81 -27.51
CA SER A 81 -26.45 33.49 -26.24
C SER A 81 -27.38 32.69 -25.31
N ASN A 82 -28.57 33.22 -25.05
CA ASN A 82 -29.49 32.64 -24.07
C ASN A 82 -30.08 31.32 -24.59
N ARG A 83 -30.35 31.25 -25.90
CA ARG A 83 -30.92 30.05 -26.50
C ARG A 83 -29.92 28.91 -26.60
N LEU A 84 -28.65 29.21 -26.87
CA LEU A 84 -27.60 28.19 -26.90
C LEU A 84 -27.32 27.66 -25.48
N GLU A 85 -27.26 28.54 -24.48
CA GLU A 85 -27.10 28.12 -23.08
C GLU A 85 -28.28 27.26 -22.61
N GLU A 86 -29.51 27.67 -22.91
CA GLU A 86 -30.72 26.92 -22.53
C GLU A 86 -30.78 25.56 -23.25
N TYR A 87 -30.45 25.52 -24.55
CA TYR A 87 -30.41 24.28 -25.32
C TYR A 87 -29.29 23.34 -24.85
N LEU A 88 -28.10 23.88 -24.53
CA LEU A 88 -27.00 23.08 -23.98
C LEU A 88 -27.33 22.55 -22.59
N ALA A 89 -27.93 23.37 -21.71
CA ALA A 89 -28.38 22.94 -20.39
C ALA A 89 -29.42 21.81 -20.50
N GLN A 90 -30.37 21.94 -21.43
CA GLN A 90 -31.38 20.92 -21.69
C GLN A 90 -30.76 19.64 -22.28
N ALA A 91 -29.85 19.75 -23.25
CA ALA A 91 -29.18 18.61 -23.85
C ALA A 91 -28.28 17.86 -22.84
N ILE A 92 -27.59 18.59 -21.96
CA ILE A 92 -26.77 18.01 -20.89
C ILE A 92 -27.67 17.32 -19.86
N SER A 93 -28.72 17.99 -19.38
CA SER A 93 -29.66 17.40 -18.41
C SER A 93 -30.36 16.14 -18.97
N MET A 94 -30.77 16.15 -20.24
CA MET A 94 -31.38 14.98 -20.88
C MET A 94 -30.37 13.86 -21.12
N LYS A 95 -29.11 14.17 -21.42
CA LYS A 95 -28.05 13.18 -21.55
C LYS A 95 -27.69 12.55 -20.20
N GLU A 96 -27.62 13.35 -19.14
CA GLU A 96 -27.40 12.89 -17.77
C GLU A 96 -28.54 12.01 -17.30
N LYS A 97 -29.79 12.43 -17.56
CA LYS A 97 -30.97 11.60 -17.28
C LYS A 97 -30.97 10.30 -18.07
N ARG A 98 -30.59 10.32 -19.36
CA ARG A 98 -30.43 9.08 -20.15
C ARG A 98 -29.31 8.18 -19.64
N LEU A 99 -28.21 8.73 -19.15
CA LEU A 99 -27.13 7.95 -18.56
C LEU A 99 -27.59 7.30 -17.25
N ILE A 100 -28.34 8.02 -16.41
CA ILE A 100 -28.95 7.50 -15.18
C ILE A 100 -30.00 6.44 -15.53
N ASP A 101 -30.90 6.70 -16.49
CA ASP A 101 -31.91 5.74 -16.94
C ASP A 101 -31.26 4.49 -17.59
N GLU A 102 -30.12 4.64 -18.28
CA GLU A 102 -29.35 3.53 -18.86
C GLU A 102 -28.56 2.73 -17.79
N GLU A 103 -28.12 3.40 -16.72
CA GLU A 103 -27.48 2.79 -15.55
C GLU A 103 -28.53 2.06 -14.68
N GLU A 104 -29.73 2.62 -14.50
CA GLU A 104 -30.87 1.98 -13.86
C GLU A 104 -31.44 0.82 -14.70
N ALA A 105 -31.43 0.93 -16.03
CA ALA A 105 -31.79 -0.16 -16.93
C ALA A 105 -30.76 -1.31 -16.91
N LYS A 106 -29.47 -1.02 -16.69
CA LYS A 106 -28.42 -2.03 -16.43
C LYS A 106 -28.58 -2.72 -15.07
N ILE A 107 -29.23 -2.07 -14.10
CA ILE A 107 -29.55 -2.64 -12.78
C ILE A 107 -30.82 -3.52 -12.84
N THR A 108 -31.80 -3.20 -13.69
CA THR A 108 -33.08 -3.91 -13.76
C THR A 108 -33.17 -4.98 -14.86
N THR A 109 -32.38 -4.89 -15.93
CA THR A 109 -32.24 -5.98 -16.90
C THR A 109 -30.90 -6.67 -16.72
N GLY A 110 -30.94 -7.83 -16.10
CA GLY A 110 -29.76 -8.66 -15.87
C GLY A 110 -28.95 -8.84 -17.17
N PRO A 111 -27.61 -8.92 -17.08
CA PRO A 111 -26.73 -8.95 -18.25
C PRO A 111 -27.12 -10.07 -19.22
N SER A 112 -27.11 -9.73 -20.52
CA SER A 112 -27.37 -10.64 -21.64
C SER A 112 -26.77 -12.03 -21.40
N PRO A 113 -27.51 -13.14 -21.65
CA PRO A 113 -27.00 -14.50 -21.45
C PRO A 113 -25.67 -14.77 -22.18
N GLN A 114 -25.44 -14.10 -23.31
CA GLN A 114 -24.18 -14.17 -24.06
C GLN A 114 -23.05 -13.41 -23.39
N LEU A 115 -23.32 -12.19 -22.87
CA LEU A 115 -22.34 -11.42 -22.12
C LEU A 115 -22.02 -12.09 -20.78
N MET A 116 -23.02 -12.66 -20.11
CA MET A 116 -22.83 -13.51 -18.93
C MET A 116 -22.03 -14.76 -19.25
N GLY A 117 -22.26 -15.41 -20.39
CA GLY A 117 -21.43 -16.53 -20.85
C GLY A 117 -19.96 -16.13 -21.01
N LEU A 118 -19.70 -14.95 -21.59
CA LEU A 118 -18.36 -14.42 -21.82
C LEU A 118 -17.68 -13.92 -20.54
N LEU A 119 -18.41 -13.21 -19.67
CA LEU A 119 -17.92 -12.79 -18.34
C LEU A 119 -17.73 -13.95 -17.39
N LYS A 120 -18.57 -14.99 -17.47
CA LYS A 120 -18.44 -16.22 -16.69
C LYS A 120 -17.20 -16.97 -17.16
N THR A 121 -17.01 -17.19 -18.46
CA THR A 121 -15.78 -17.80 -19.01
C THR A 121 -14.50 -16.98 -18.73
N LEU A 122 -14.58 -15.64 -18.73
CA LEU A 122 -13.47 -14.77 -18.30
C LEU A 122 -13.23 -14.83 -16.78
N ARG A 123 -14.27 -14.82 -15.95
CA ARG A 123 -14.16 -14.88 -14.47
C ARG A 123 -13.63 -16.23 -13.98
N TRP A 124 -13.98 -17.35 -14.61
CA TRP A 124 -13.43 -18.67 -14.23
C TRP A 124 -11.93 -18.81 -14.54
N ASN A 125 -11.39 -17.97 -15.45
CA ASN A 125 -9.96 -17.95 -15.77
C ASN A 125 -9.16 -16.92 -14.95
N ILE A 126 -9.84 -16.06 -14.20
CA ILE A 126 -9.22 -15.01 -13.40
C ILE A 126 -9.25 -15.43 -11.92
N LYS A 127 -8.15 -16.00 -11.44
CA LYS A 127 -8.00 -16.48 -10.06
C LYS A 127 -7.24 -15.44 -9.22
N PRO A 128 -7.88 -14.78 -8.24
CA PRO A 128 -7.20 -13.83 -7.36
C PRO A 128 -5.98 -14.47 -6.71
N SER A 129 -4.86 -13.75 -6.77
CA SER A 129 -3.58 -14.26 -6.30
C SER A 129 -2.69 -13.10 -5.86
N ALA A 130 -2.02 -13.29 -4.74
CA ALA A 130 -1.08 -12.34 -4.19
C ALA A 130 0.11 -13.07 -3.61
N ARG A 131 1.27 -12.43 -3.72
CA ARG A 131 2.50 -12.80 -3.03
C ARG A 131 3.17 -11.52 -2.58
N VAL A 132 3.53 -11.45 -1.32
CA VAL A 132 4.27 -10.34 -0.74
C VAL A 132 5.57 -10.87 -0.15
N THR A 133 6.63 -10.08 -0.23
CA THR A 133 7.98 -10.44 0.21
C THR A 133 8.34 -9.64 1.46
N GLY A 134 9.19 -10.20 2.32
CA GLY A 134 9.46 -9.61 3.62
C GLY A 134 10.19 -8.28 3.52
N LYS A 135 9.79 -7.35 4.40
CA LYS A 135 10.47 -6.07 4.62
C LYS A 135 10.99 -6.03 6.05
N LYS A 136 11.94 -5.14 6.33
CA LYS A 136 12.42 -4.91 7.70
C LYS A 136 11.25 -4.47 8.59
N GLN A 137 11.01 -5.22 9.67
CA GLN A 137 9.94 -4.93 10.61
C GLN A 137 10.32 -3.79 11.56
N SER A 138 9.34 -2.98 11.93
CA SER A 138 9.46 -2.05 13.06
C SER A 138 8.95 -2.73 14.32
N LEU A 139 9.78 -2.81 15.35
CA LEU A 139 9.37 -3.35 16.64
C LEU A 139 8.23 -2.52 17.25
N PRO A 140 7.15 -3.16 17.74
CA PRO A 140 6.11 -2.47 18.49
C PRO A 140 6.70 -1.85 19.76
N ARG A 141 6.27 -0.63 20.11
CA ARG A 141 6.74 0.04 21.35
C ARG A 141 6.22 -0.63 22.63
N ALA A 142 5.12 -1.36 22.53
CA ALA A 142 4.53 -2.14 23.62
C ALA A 142 3.79 -3.32 22.99
N TYR A 143 4.05 -4.53 23.47
CA TYR A 143 3.37 -5.74 23.04
C TYR A 143 3.20 -6.66 24.24
N ASP A 144 1.97 -6.98 24.61
CA ASP A 144 1.65 -7.87 25.74
C ASP A 144 1.17 -9.27 25.33
N GLY A 145 0.96 -9.47 24.02
CA GLY A 145 0.41 -10.72 23.51
C GLY A 145 1.47 -11.80 23.33
N GLU A 146 1.03 -13.00 22.97
CA GLU A 146 1.94 -14.13 22.69
C GLU A 146 2.54 -14.08 21.27
N MET A 147 1.79 -13.54 20.31
CA MET A 147 2.09 -13.62 18.86
C MET A 147 1.99 -12.27 18.11
N ILE A 148 3.12 -11.71 17.67
CA ILE A 148 3.20 -10.41 17.01
C ILE A 148 2.89 -10.51 15.51
N SER A 149 2.03 -9.64 14.98
CA SER A 149 1.77 -9.55 13.54
C SER A 149 2.97 -9.04 12.75
N VAL A 150 3.32 -9.74 11.67
CA VAL A 150 4.27 -9.27 10.66
C VAL A 150 3.54 -8.28 9.76
N ARG A 151 3.88 -6.99 9.87
CA ARG A 151 3.11 -5.90 9.22
C ARG A 151 3.77 -5.37 7.97
N GLU A 152 5.10 -5.36 7.93
CA GLU A 152 5.83 -4.73 6.84
C GLU A 152 6.14 -5.77 5.75
N TRP A 153 5.50 -5.62 4.59
CA TRP A 153 5.76 -6.45 3.42
C TRP A 153 5.96 -5.57 2.18
N HIS A 154 6.72 -6.06 1.21
CA HIS A 154 6.77 -5.50 -0.13
C HIS A 154 5.63 -6.07 -0.97
N GLU A 155 4.75 -5.19 -1.43
CA GLU A 155 3.62 -5.52 -2.31
C GLU A 155 3.99 -5.52 -3.80
N LYS A 156 5.11 -4.89 -4.15
CA LYS A 156 5.58 -4.71 -5.52
C LYS A 156 7.11 -4.77 -5.57
N ASP A 157 7.63 -5.89 -6.05
CA ASP A 157 9.03 -6.11 -6.43
C ASP A 157 9.08 -7.25 -7.49
N ASP A 158 10.27 -7.78 -7.81
CA ASP A 158 10.41 -8.84 -8.84
C ASP A 158 9.75 -10.18 -8.45
N ARG A 159 9.45 -10.39 -7.16
CA ARG A 159 8.90 -11.63 -6.58
C ARG A 159 7.56 -11.42 -5.87
N ALA A 160 7.13 -10.18 -5.68
CA ALA A 160 5.89 -9.77 -5.06
C ALA A 160 4.91 -9.22 -6.10
N PHE A 161 3.65 -9.62 -5.99
CA PHE A 161 2.60 -9.18 -6.87
C PHE A 161 1.25 -9.23 -6.18
N LEU A 162 0.34 -8.36 -6.61
CA LEU A 162 -1.08 -8.39 -6.31
C LEU A 162 -1.82 -8.50 -7.64
N ARG A 163 -2.69 -9.50 -7.79
CA ARG A 163 -3.42 -9.74 -9.03
C ARG A 163 -4.91 -9.89 -8.79
N TYR A 164 -5.68 -9.41 -9.76
CA TYR A 164 -7.10 -9.67 -9.91
C TYR A 164 -7.94 -9.31 -8.67
N GLY A 165 -7.73 -8.09 -8.17
CA GLY A 165 -8.50 -7.53 -7.07
C GLY A 165 -7.96 -7.85 -5.67
N MET A 166 -6.90 -8.66 -5.55
CA MET A 166 -6.20 -8.77 -4.26
C MET A 166 -5.64 -7.40 -3.86
N GLU A 167 -5.88 -7.00 -2.62
CA GLU A 167 -5.35 -5.77 -2.06
C GLU A 167 -4.44 -6.05 -0.88
N TYR A 168 -3.54 -5.11 -0.60
CA TYR A 168 -2.70 -5.12 0.59
C TYR A 168 -3.01 -3.90 1.47
N ARG A 169 -3.31 -4.13 2.75
CA ARG A 169 -3.66 -3.09 3.72
C ARG A 169 -2.94 -3.36 5.04
N HIS A 170 -1.98 -2.51 5.40
CA HIS A 170 -1.30 -2.54 6.71
C HIS A 170 -0.78 -3.92 7.15
N GLY A 171 -0.18 -4.68 6.23
CA GLY A 171 0.31 -6.03 6.53
C GLY A 171 -0.67 -7.16 6.28
N ARG A 172 -1.84 -6.86 5.71
CA ARG A 172 -2.92 -7.81 5.49
C ARG A 172 -3.27 -7.92 4.02
N LEU A 173 -3.50 -9.14 3.54
CA LEU A 173 -4.00 -9.42 2.20
C LEU A 173 -5.53 -9.51 2.23
N VAL A 174 -6.20 -8.68 1.45
CA VAL A 174 -7.66 -8.62 1.42
C VAL A 174 -8.19 -9.43 0.26
N VAL A 175 -9.11 -10.35 0.57
CA VAL A 175 -9.71 -11.28 -0.38
C VAL A 175 -10.85 -10.58 -1.15
N PRO A 176 -10.83 -10.54 -2.50
CA PRO A 176 -11.86 -9.85 -3.27
C PRO A 176 -13.09 -10.70 -3.57
N ALA A 177 -12.98 -12.03 -3.50
CA ALA A 177 -14.01 -12.93 -3.96
C ALA A 177 -14.09 -14.19 -3.10
N LYS A 178 -15.30 -14.73 -2.94
CA LYS A 178 -15.55 -15.99 -2.26
C LYS A 178 -14.90 -17.14 -3.01
N GLY A 179 -14.23 -18.04 -2.31
CA GLY A 179 -13.72 -19.28 -2.90
C GLY A 179 -12.78 -20.04 -1.98
N THR A 180 -12.22 -21.12 -2.51
CA THR A 180 -11.16 -21.86 -1.85
C THR A 180 -9.81 -21.29 -2.29
N TYR A 181 -8.96 -20.99 -1.32
CA TYR A 181 -7.66 -20.38 -1.53
C TYR A 181 -6.56 -21.24 -0.94
N PHE A 182 -5.48 -21.40 -1.69
CA PHE A 182 -4.22 -21.92 -1.17
C PHE A 182 -3.43 -20.78 -0.53
N VAL A 183 -3.39 -20.76 0.80
CA VAL A 183 -2.61 -19.80 1.60
C VAL A 183 -1.29 -20.44 1.99
N HIS A 184 -0.21 -19.65 1.97
CA HIS A 184 1.11 -20.14 2.32
C HIS A 184 2.02 -19.03 2.83
N SER A 185 2.92 -19.35 3.76
CA SER A 185 3.87 -18.43 4.36
C SER A 185 5.20 -19.14 4.60
N PHE A 186 6.30 -18.46 4.33
CA PHE A 186 7.66 -18.91 4.63
C PHE A 186 8.40 -17.83 5.40
N LEU A 187 8.99 -18.22 6.53
CA LEU A 187 9.85 -17.36 7.34
C LEU A 187 11.19 -18.07 7.60
N ASP A 188 12.28 -17.41 7.23
CA ASP A 188 13.68 -17.70 7.56
C ASP A 188 14.00 -16.98 8.88
N LEU A 189 14.10 -17.76 9.94
CA LEU A 189 14.22 -17.28 11.32
C LEU A 189 15.65 -17.48 11.81
N TYR A 190 16.27 -16.40 12.24
CA TYR A 190 17.66 -16.38 12.68
C TYR A 190 17.77 -15.86 14.10
N GLU A 191 18.43 -16.62 14.96
CA GLU A 191 18.72 -16.22 16.33
C GLU A 191 20.22 -16.21 16.56
N THR A 192 20.75 -15.12 17.14
CA THR A 192 22.12 -15.08 17.65
C THR A 192 22.15 -15.47 19.12
N ILE A 193 22.91 -16.51 19.45
CA ILE A 193 23.15 -16.94 20.84
C ILE A 193 24.26 -16.06 21.40
N LYS A 194 23.93 -15.16 22.34
CA LYS A 194 24.93 -14.39 23.06
C LYS A 194 25.47 -15.22 24.22
N ASN A 195 26.72 -15.68 24.11
CA ASN A 195 27.43 -16.26 25.24
C ASN A 195 27.69 -15.16 26.29
N THR A 196 26.91 -15.13 27.36
CA THR A 196 27.23 -14.36 28.56
C THR A 196 28.29 -15.11 29.36
N SER A 197 29.51 -15.18 28.83
CA SER A 197 30.68 -15.65 29.57
C SER A 197 31.51 -14.45 30.04
N SER A 198 31.00 -13.75 31.05
CA SER A 198 31.86 -13.07 32.01
C SER A 198 32.23 -14.12 33.09
N PRO A 199 33.53 -14.39 33.34
CA PRO A 199 33.95 -15.32 34.40
C PRO A 199 33.79 -14.75 35.81
N ASP A 200 33.36 -13.50 35.96
CA ASP A 200 33.21 -12.82 37.25
C ASP A 200 31.76 -12.38 37.41
N ASP A 201 30.94 -13.25 37.99
CA ASP A 201 29.58 -12.93 38.41
C ASP A 201 29.14 -13.87 39.54
N THR A 202 29.63 -13.58 40.76
CA THR A 202 28.91 -13.89 42.01
C THR A 202 27.68 -12.98 42.22
N ILE A 203 27.23 -12.29 41.19
CA ILE A 203 25.96 -11.56 41.13
C ILE A 203 25.38 -11.88 39.76
N PRO A 204 24.18 -12.48 39.62
CA PRO A 204 23.61 -12.68 38.31
C PRO A 204 23.35 -11.30 37.69
N ASN A 205 24.21 -10.87 36.76
CA ASN A 205 24.04 -9.63 36.00
C ASN A 205 22.80 -9.75 35.10
N LYS A 206 21.65 -9.45 35.73
CA LYS A 206 20.45 -8.89 35.14
C LYS A 206 20.74 -7.56 34.46
N ARG A 207 21.49 -7.57 33.35
CA ARG A 207 21.61 -6.41 32.46
C ARG A 207 21.47 -6.84 31.01
N HIS A 208 20.35 -7.51 30.76
CA HIS A 208 19.62 -7.71 29.50
C HIS A 208 18.47 -8.73 29.69
N ALA A 209 18.41 -9.39 30.87
CA ALA A 209 17.45 -10.41 31.25
C ALA A 209 16.30 -9.91 32.15
N ASP A 210 15.94 -8.63 32.07
CA ASP A 210 14.78 -8.07 32.77
C ASP A 210 13.75 -7.62 31.73
N ASN A 211 12.71 -8.45 31.51
CA ASN A 211 11.46 -8.27 30.75
C ASN A 211 11.26 -8.93 29.37
N TYR A 212 12.21 -9.68 28.81
CA TYR A 212 11.89 -10.59 27.71
C TYR A 212 12.11 -12.03 28.16
N GLN A 213 11.06 -12.63 28.71
CA GLN A 213 11.00 -14.07 28.89
C GLN A 213 10.92 -14.68 27.47
N LEU A 214 12.07 -15.01 26.88
CA LEU A 214 12.11 -15.67 25.59
C LEU A 214 11.21 -16.91 25.67
N SER A 215 10.19 -16.95 24.82
CA SER A 215 9.29 -18.10 24.75
C SER A 215 10.11 -19.36 24.46
N PRO A 216 9.79 -20.50 25.11
CA PRO A 216 10.51 -21.76 24.94
C PRO A 216 10.38 -22.33 23.52
N SER A 217 9.46 -21.79 22.73
CA SER A 217 9.18 -22.18 21.37
C SER A 217 8.99 -20.97 20.47
N ILE A 218 9.34 -21.17 19.20
CA ILE A 218 9.16 -20.22 18.11
C ILE A 218 7.89 -20.60 17.38
N LYS A 219 6.92 -19.69 17.38
CA LYS A 219 5.60 -19.93 16.80
C LYS A 219 5.44 -19.09 15.55
N HIS A 220 4.89 -19.69 14.50
CA HIS A 220 4.52 -19.05 13.25
C HIS A 220 3.08 -19.45 12.95
N SER A 221 2.22 -18.47 12.64
CA SER A 221 0.81 -18.71 12.42
C SER A 221 0.21 -17.77 11.38
N ILE A 222 -0.77 -18.27 10.63
CA ILE A 222 -1.55 -17.52 9.64
C ILE A 222 -2.95 -17.31 10.23
N TYR A 223 -3.40 -16.06 10.23
CA TYR A 223 -4.70 -15.64 10.74
C TYR A 223 -5.58 -15.07 9.63
N ARG A 224 -6.89 -15.17 9.86
CA ARG A 224 -7.93 -14.44 9.14
C ARG A 224 -8.62 -13.48 10.09
N PHE A 225 -8.90 -12.27 9.63
CA PHE A 225 -9.84 -11.35 10.24
C PHE A 225 -10.98 -11.08 9.27
N ASN A 226 -12.21 -11.31 9.72
CA ASN A 226 -13.38 -10.99 8.91
C ASN A 226 -13.94 -9.63 9.36
N ILE A 227 -13.97 -8.67 8.43
CA ILE A 227 -14.36 -7.28 8.73
C ILE A 227 -15.86 -7.14 9.07
N VAL A 228 -16.69 -8.11 8.70
CA VAL A 228 -18.14 -8.06 8.89
C VAL A 228 -18.51 -8.50 10.31
N ASN A 229 -17.92 -9.61 10.77
CA ASN A 229 -18.17 -10.13 12.12
C ASN A 229 -17.17 -9.61 13.17
N GLY A 230 -16.04 -9.02 12.75
CA GLY A 230 -14.99 -8.51 13.64
C GLY A 230 -14.21 -9.60 14.36
N ILE A 231 -14.24 -10.85 13.87
CA ILE A 231 -13.62 -12.00 14.51
C ILE A 231 -12.27 -12.29 13.85
N GLU A 232 -11.24 -12.44 14.69
CA GLU A 232 -9.93 -12.99 14.32
C GLU A 232 -9.93 -14.51 14.56
N GLU A 233 -9.50 -15.28 13.57
CA GLU A 233 -9.41 -16.74 13.61
C GLU A 233 -8.03 -17.20 13.16
N GLU A 234 -7.43 -18.12 13.91
CA GLU A 234 -6.19 -18.79 13.51
C GLU A 234 -6.50 -19.89 12.50
N LEU A 235 -5.92 -19.80 11.30
CA LEU A 235 -6.09 -20.80 10.25
C LEU A 235 -5.07 -21.94 10.37
N LEU A 236 -3.81 -21.58 10.64
CA LEU A 236 -2.67 -22.49 10.62
C LEU A 236 -1.65 -22.06 11.66
N ARG A 237 -1.06 -23.01 12.39
CA ARG A 237 0.03 -22.77 13.33
C ARG A 237 1.10 -23.85 13.19
N THR A 238 2.35 -23.45 13.30
CA THR A 238 3.49 -24.33 13.57
C THR A 238 4.29 -23.77 14.75
N GLU A 239 4.93 -24.68 15.48
CA GLU A 239 5.69 -24.39 16.68
C GLU A 239 6.99 -25.19 16.63
N HIS A 240 8.11 -24.49 16.77
CA HIS A 240 9.44 -25.08 16.80
C HIS A 240 9.99 -24.95 18.22
N PRO A 241 10.46 -26.03 18.86
CA PRO A 241 11.15 -25.90 20.13
C PRO A 241 12.44 -25.09 19.92
N ARG A 242 12.72 -24.16 20.84
CA ARG A 242 13.97 -23.40 20.80
C ARG A 242 15.10 -24.26 21.36
N GLU A 243 15.81 -24.92 20.46
CA GLU A 243 17.00 -25.70 20.81
C GLU A 243 18.27 -24.84 20.71
N VAL A 244 19.27 -25.14 21.53
CA VAL A 244 20.59 -24.51 21.45
C VAL A 244 21.41 -25.30 20.44
N ALA A 245 21.76 -24.69 19.30
CA ALA A 245 22.63 -25.32 18.33
C ALA A 245 23.98 -25.70 18.96
N GLN A 246 24.52 -26.84 18.53
CA GLN A 246 25.82 -27.34 19.00
C GLN A 246 26.97 -26.37 18.73
N ASN A 247 26.82 -25.48 17.74
CA ASN A 247 27.81 -24.45 17.45
C ASN A 247 27.90 -23.38 18.56
N GLY A 248 26.85 -23.16 19.36
CA GLY A 248 26.81 -22.20 20.46
C GLY A 248 26.85 -20.71 20.05
N TYR A 249 26.63 -20.40 18.77
CA TYR A 249 26.68 -19.04 18.22
C TYR A 249 25.34 -18.60 17.63
N PHE A 250 24.63 -19.47 16.92
CA PHE A 250 23.38 -19.11 16.27
C PHE A 250 22.48 -20.32 16.00
N ASN A 251 21.18 -20.05 15.92
CA ASN A 251 20.16 -20.97 15.44
C ASN A 251 19.53 -20.44 14.14
N ILE A 252 19.15 -21.36 13.25
CA ILE A 252 18.39 -21.06 12.04
C ILE A 252 17.17 -21.99 12.03
N TYR A 253 16.00 -21.43 11.79
CA TYR A 253 14.77 -22.19 11.65
C TYR A 253 14.05 -21.76 10.37
N ASP A 254 13.75 -22.74 9.51
CA ASP A 254 12.91 -22.55 8.34
C ASP A 254 11.48 -22.91 8.69
N SER A 255 10.57 -21.94 8.61
CA SER A 255 9.17 -22.15 8.97
C SER A 255 8.26 -21.96 7.76
N TYR A 256 7.76 -23.06 7.21
CA TYR A 256 6.79 -23.06 6.12
C TYR A 256 5.41 -23.53 6.59
N LEU A 257 4.37 -22.77 6.24
CA LEU A 257 2.97 -23.11 6.48
C LEU A 257 2.19 -23.03 5.17
N SER A 258 1.27 -23.96 4.95
CA SER A 258 0.32 -23.86 3.84
C SER A 258 -0.93 -24.70 4.05
N ALA A 259 -2.08 -24.23 3.57
CA ALA A 259 -3.30 -25.02 3.45
C ALA A 259 -4.29 -24.44 2.44
N ALA A 260 -5.28 -25.25 2.07
CA ALA A 260 -6.46 -24.79 1.36
C ALA A 260 -7.54 -24.36 2.37
N VAL A 261 -8.01 -23.11 2.26
CA VAL A 261 -9.00 -22.52 3.17
C VAL A 261 -10.12 -21.85 2.39
N ASN A 262 -11.35 -21.90 2.90
CA ASN A 262 -12.48 -21.19 2.32
C ASN A 262 -12.53 -19.76 2.87
N LEU A 263 -12.51 -18.78 1.98
CA LEU A 263 -12.50 -17.36 2.31
C LEU A 263 -13.67 -16.65 1.67
N GLU A 264 -14.16 -15.63 2.36
CA GLU A 264 -15.22 -14.74 1.91
C GLU A 264 -14.64 -13.39 1.43
N PRO A 265 -15.36 -12.63 0.60
CA PRO A 265 -14.94 -11.29 0.21
C PRO A 265 -14.78 -10.38 1.44
N GLY A 266 -13.69 -9.63 1.49
CA GLY A 266 -13.35 -8.76 2.61
C GLY A 266 -12.62 -9.45 3.76
N ASP A 267 -12.41 -10.77 3.72
CA ASP A 267 -11.52 -11.44 4.67
C ASP A 267 -10.10 -10.88 4.51
N GLU A 268 -9.46 -10.56 5.63
CA GLU A 268 -8.10 -10.05 5.71
C GLU A 268 -7.17 -11.13 6.27
N LEU A 269 -6.15 -11.54 5.50
CA LEU A 269 -5.18 -12.54 5.93
C LEU A 269 -3.86 -11.90 6.35
N TYR A 270 -3.24 -12.42 7.40
CA TYR A 270 -1.93 -11.95 7.87
C TYR A 270 -1.19 -13.02 8.67
N VAL A 271 0.11 -12.78 8.86
CA VAL A 271 1.02 -13.68 9.56
C VAL A 271 1.32 -13.11 10.95
N LYS A 272 1.35 -13.98 11.96
CA LYS A 272 1.89 -13.67 13.29
C LYS A 272 3.06 -14.59 13.63
N ILE A 273 4.01 -14.08 14.41
CA ILE A 273 5.19 -14.79 14.91
C ILE A 273 5.39 -14.48 16.39
N SER A 274 5.94 -15.42 17.17
CA SER A 274 6.23 -15.21 18.59
C SER A 274 7.25 -14.09 18.84
N ASP A 275 8.19 -13.87 17.91
CA ASP A 275 9.26 -12.89 18.05
C ASP A 275 9.68 -12.33 16.67
N LEU A 276 9.53 -11.01 16.48
CA LEU A 276 9.89 -10.33 15.23
C LEU A 276 11.40 -10.18 15.06
N ASP A 277 12.19 -10.21 16.13
CA ASP A 277 13.65 -10.04 16.05
C ASP A 277 14.32 -11.22 15.34
N LEU A 278 13.62 -12.36 15.24
CA LEU A 278 14.06 -13.53 14.49
C LEU A 278 14.05 -13.31 12.98
N LEU A 279 13.35 -12.29 12.45
CA LEU A 279 13.26 -12.00 11.02
C LEU A 279 14.47 -11.20 10.50
N ALA A 280 15.68 -11.71 10.72
CA ALA A 280 16.92 -11.01 10.37
C ALA A 280 17.13 -10.85 8.85
N HIS A 281 16.62 -11.78 8.05
CA HIS A 281 16.76 -11.80 6.58
C HIS A 281 15.40 -11.57 5.89
N PRO A 282 14.87 -10.34 5.88
CA PRO A 282 13.52 -10.07 5.38
C PRO A 282 13.31 -10.50 3.93
N ASN A 283 14.34 -10.43 3.08
CA ASN A 283 14.26 -10.79 1.67
C ASN A 283 14.04 -12.30 1.41
N SER A 284 14.31 -13.16 2.40
CA SER A 284 14.04 -14.60 2.31
C SER A 284 12.56 -14.92 2.58
N ASN A 285 11.88 -14.04 3.31
CA ASN A 285 10.53 -14.26 3.82
C ASN A 285 9.47 -13.92 2.76
N PHE A 286 8.37 -14.66 2.75
CA PHE A 286 7.23 -14.33 1.90
C PHE A 286 5.91 -14.86 2.47
N PHE A 287 4.83 -14.20 2.07
CA PHE A 287 3.46 -14.61 2.37
C PHE A 287 2.63 -14.53 1.10
N GLY A 288 1.77 -15.52 0.85
CA GLY A 288 1.01 -15.58 -0.39
C GLY A 288 -0.31 -16.33 -0.26
N VAL A 289 -1.17 -16.04 -1.22
CA VAL A 289 -2.52 -16.60 -1.33
C VAL A 289 -2.90 -16.70 -2.79
N SER A 290 -3.56 -17.79 -3.20
CA SER A 290 -4.03 -17.99 -4.57
C SER A 290 -5.32 -18.78 -4.59
N MET A 291 -6.34 -18.30 -5.31
CA MET A 291 -7.58 -19.05 -5.51
C MET A 291 -7.30 -20.31 -6.34
N ILE A 292 -7.87 -21.44 -5.93
CA ILE A 292 -7.74 -22.74 -6.60
C ILE A 292 -9.03 -23.22 -7.25
#